data_AF-A0A920B6G5-F1
#
_entry.id   AF-A0A920B6G5-F1
#
_cell.length_a   1.000
_cell.length_b   1.000
_cell.length_c   1.000
_cell.angle_alpha   90.00
_cell.angle_beta   90.00
_cell.angle_gamma   90.00
#
_symmetry.space_group_name_H-M   'P 1'
#
loop_
_entity.id
_entity.type
_entity.pdbx_description
1 polymer ?
#
loop_
_entity_poly.entity_id
_entity_poly.type
_entity_poly.pdbx_seq_one_letter_code
_entity_poly.pdbx_strand_id
1 'polypeptide(L)'
;MCNEPIIQIYVITDFFGINMLALNNGVPEFIKFKKIFELFTKFRKDVVYKRTKYHLKKTRERAHILLGLSVALENIDKIIELIRSSKDSNDAKTN
;
A
#
# COMPACT_ATOMS: atom_id res chain seq x y z
N MET A 1 34.65 5.73 -55.66
CA MET A 1 33.33 6.08 -56.24
C MET A 1 32.62 4.76 -56.50
N CYS A 2 31.65 4.26 -55.75
CA CYS A 2 30.63 4.82 -54.88
C CYS A 2 30.41 3.84 -53.72
N ASN A 3 30.53 4.27 -52.45
CA ASN A 3 30.14 3.43 -51.30
C ASN A 3 29.34 4.22 -50.25
N GLU A 4 28.62 5.25 -50.68
CA GLU A 4 27.74 6.08 -49.83
C GLU A 4 26.55 6.47 -50.72
N PRO A 5 25.42 5.72 -50.75
CA PRO A 5 24.19 6.24 -50.13
C PRO A 5 23.11 5.18 -49.75
N ILE A 6 23.45 3.90 -49.55
CA ILE A 6 22.40 2.84 -49.43
C ILE A 6 21.65 2.92 -48.09
N ILE A 7 22.33 3.27 -46.99
CA ILE A 7 21.75 3.28 -45.63
C ILE A 7 20.68 4.39 -45.48
N GLN A 8 20.81 5.50 -46.22
CA GLN A 8 19.87 6.63 -46.13
C GLN A 8 18.50 6.31 -46.76
N ILE A 9 18.42 5.34 -47.68
CA ILE A 9 17.22 5.05 -48.49
C ILE A 9 16.35 3.94 -47.88
N TYR A 10 16.95 3.01 -47.11
CA TYR A 10 16.21 1.89 -46.50
C TYR A 10 16.18 2.03 -44.97
N VAL A 11 14.98 2.17 -44.41
CA VAL A 11 14.69 2.19 -42.95
C VAL A 11 14.85 0.78 -42.35
N ILE A 12 16.07 0.22 -42.36
CA ILE A 12 16.40 -1.05 -41.66
C ILE A 12 17.00 -0.76 -40.29
N THR A 13 17.50 0.47 -40.08
CA THR A 13 18.26 0.85 -38.89
C THR A 13 17.55 2.01 -38.20
N ASP A 14 16.69 1.69 -37.24
CA ASP A 14 16.04 2.68 -36.40
C ASP A 14 16.97 3.15 -35.29
N PHE A 15 17.26 4.45 -35.27
CA PHE A 15 17.98 5.10 -34.18
C PHE A 15 16.98 5.61 -33.15
N PHE A 16 16.96 4.98 -31.96
CA PHE A 16 16.13 5.46 -30.86
C PHE A 16 16.89 6.48 -30.00
N GLY A 17 16.53 7.76 -30.13
CA GLY A 17 16.99 8.82 -29.23
C GLY A 17 16.29 8.71 -27.87
N ILE A 18 17.01 8.27 -26.84
CA ILE A 18 16.42 8.11 -25.50
C ILE A 18 16.35 9.48 -24.81
N ASN A 19 15.13 9.95 -24.49
CA ASN A 19 14.90 11.06 -23.58
C ASN A 19 14.30 10.56 -22.26
N MET A 20 15.08 10.60 -21.18
CA MET A 20 14.65 10.20 -19.84
C MET A 20 14.06 11.37 -19.04
N LEU A 21 12.92 11.88 -19.51
CA LEU A 21 12.13 12.87 -18.77
C LEU A 21 11.09 12.16 -17.89
N ALA A 22 11.04 12.50 -16.60
CA ALA A 22 10.05 11.96 -15.69
C ALA A 22 9.67 12.95 -14.58
N LEU A 23 8.50 12.73 -13.98
CA LEU A 23 8.00 13.54 -12.87
C LEU A 23 8.61 13.05 -11.56
N ASN A 24 9.36 13.92 -10.89
CA ASN A 24 9.83 13.70 -9.54
C ASN A 24 9.02 14.62 -8.61
N ASN A 25 8.15 14.05 -7.77
CA ASN A 25 7.27 14.80 -6.87
C ASN A 25 6.44 15.92 -7.56
N GLY A 26 6.00 15.68 -8.80
CA GLY A 26 5.22 16.64 -9.58
C GLY A 26 6.03 17.64 -10.41
N VAL A 27 7.35 17.64 -10.28
CA VAL A 27 8.25 18.48 -11.09
C VAL A 27 8.84 17.66 -12.24
N PRO A 28 8.76 18.12 -13.50
CA PRO A 28 9.40 17.44 -14.62
C PRO A 28 10.92 17.62 -14.54
N GLU A 29 11.65 16.52 -14.48
CA GLU A 29 13.11 16.52 -14.41
C GLU A 29 13.69 15.54 -15.45
N PHE A 30 14.84 15.89 -16.04
CA PHE A 30 15.66 14.92 -16.78
C PHE A 30 16.39 14.03 -15.78
N ILE A 31 16.07 12.74 -15.76
CA ILE A 31 16.56 11.80 -14.77
C ILE A 31 17.69 10.95 -15.36
N LYS A 32 18.84 10.96 -14.71
CA LYS A 32 19.96 10.04 -15.01
C LYS A 32 19.66 8.64 -14.47
N PHE A 33 20.18 7.60 -15.10
CA PHE A 33 20.00 6.19 -14.71
C PHE A 33 20.15 5.91 -13.20
N LYS A 34 21.19 6.44 -12.56
CA LYS A 34 21.42 6.25 -11.11
C LYS A 34 20.24 6.74 -10.26
N LYS A 35 19.69 7.90 -10.60
CA LYS A 35 18.59 8.54 -9.87
C LYS A 35 17.27 7.77 -10.02
N ILE A 36 17.07 7.04 -11.13
CA ILE A 36 15.91 6.16 -11.32
C ILE A 36 15.88 5.07 -10.25
N PHE A 37 17.00 4.38 -10.03
CA PHE A 37 17.08 3.31 -9.03
C PHE A 37 16.88 3.84 -7.61
N GLU A 38 17.47 5.00 -7.28
CA GLU A 38 17.29 5.64 -5.98
C GLU A 38 15.82 6.00 -5.72
N LEU A 39 15.15 6.64 -6.68
CA LEU A 39 13.73 7.00 -6.57
C LEU A 39 12.84 5.75 -6.48
N PHE A 40 13.14 4.73 -7.27
CA PHE A 40 12.40 3.47 -7.27
C PHE A 40 12.50 2.76 -5.91
N THR A 41 13.71 2.62 -5.37
CA THR A 41 13.91 1.98 -4.06
C THR A 41 13.25 2.79 -2.95
N LYS A 42 13.33 4.12 -2.99
CA LYS A 42 12.64 5.00 -2.02
C LYS A 42 11.14 4.79 -2.06
N PHE A 43 10.53 4.85 -3.25
CA PHE A 43 9.10 4.60 -3.43
C PHE A 43 8.67 3.24 -2.87
N ARG A 44 9.43 2.17 -3.15
CA ARG A 44 9.10 0.84 -2.64
C ARG A 44 9.17 0.74 -1.12
N LYS A 45 10.13 1.41 -0.47
CA LYS A 45 10.19 1.49 1.00
C LYS A 45 8.92 2.13 1.56
N ASP A 46 8.48 3.24 0.96
CA ASP A 46 7.28 3.95 1.40
C ASP A 46 6.01 3.12 1.22
N VAL A 47 5.89 2.42 0.08
CA VAL A 47 4.76 1.51 -0.18
C VAL A 47 4.72 0.36 0.82
N VAL A 48 5.86 -0.28 1.10
CA VAL A 48 5.95 -1.36 2.07
C VAL A 48 5.59 -0.86 3.47
N TYR A 49 6.09 0.31 3.88
CA TYR A 49 5.77 0.91 5.18
C TYR A 49 4.26 1.17 5.32
N LYS A 50 3.63 1.79 4.33
CA LYS A 50 2.18 2.06 4.33
C LYS A 50 1.36 0.78 4.42
N ARG A 51 1.74 -0.25 3.65
CA ARG A 51 1.08 -1.56 3.66
C ARG A 51 1.20 -2.23 5.04
N THR A 52 2.40 -2.25 5.62
CA THR A 52 2.63 -2.85 6.94
C THR A 52 1.85 -2.10 8.03
N LYS A 53 1.82 -0.77 7.99
CA LYS A 53 1.04 0.05 8.92
C LYS A 53 -0.46 -0.25 8.83
N TYR A 54 -0.98 -0.40 7.60
CA TYR A 54 -2.37 -0.79 7.37
C TYR A 54 -2.68 -2.17 7.96
N HIS A 55 -1.84 -3.18 7.68
CA HIS A 55 -2.04 -4.52 8.25
C HIS A 55 -1.97 -4.52 9.78
N LEU A 56 -1.03 -3.78 10.37
CA LEU A 56 -0.90 -3.66 11.82
C LEU A 56 -2.18 -3.09 12.45
N LYS A 57 -2.76 -2.03 11.86
CA LYS A 57 -4.02 -1.45 12.36
C LYS A 57 -5.16 -2.47 12.29
N LYS A 58 -5.33 -3.14 11.13
CA LYS A 58 -6.38 -4.14 10.93
C LYS A 58 -6.26 -5.33 11.89
N THR A 59 -5.04 -5.80 12.15
CA THR A 59 -4.80 -6.90 13.09
C THR A 59 -5.11 -6.49 14.53
N ARG A 60 -4.77 -5.25 14.93
CA ARG A 60 -5.09 -4.73 16.27
C ARG A 60 -6.60 -4.59 16.49
N GLU A 61 -7.35 -4.09 15.51
CA GLU A 61 -8.82 -4.00 15.60
C GLU A 61 -9.44 -5.39 15.76
N ARG A 62 -8.95 -6.40 15.03
CA ARG A 62 -9.38 -7.79 15.20
C ARG A 62 -9.00 -8.35 16.57
N ALA A 63 -7.77 -8.10 17.03
CA ALA A 63 -7.32 -8.55 18.34
C ALA A 63 -8.17 -7.95 19.47
N HIS A 64 -8.56 -6.68 19.37
CA HIS A 64 -9.43 -6.03 20.35
C HIS A 64 -10.78 -6.74 20.49
N ILE A 65 -11.43 -7.08 19.36
CA ILE A 65 -12.70 -7.82 19.37
C ILE A 65 -12.53 -9.21 20.00
N LEU A 66 -11.47 -9.93 19.62
CA LEU A 66 -11.19 -11.26 20.15
C LEU A 66 -10.92 -11.25 21.66
N LEU A 67 -10.19 -10.25 22.15
CA LEU A 67 -9.96 -10.07 23.59
C LEU A 67 -11.28 -9.82 24.34
N GLY A 68 -12.14 -8.96 23.82
CA GLY A 68 -13.46 -8.72 24.41
C GLY A 68 -14.32 -9.99 24.47
N LEU A 69 -14.31 -10.80 23.39
CA LEU A 69 -15.01 -12.09 23.35
C LEU A 69 -14.41 -13.11 24.33
N SER A 70 -13.08 -13.16 24.48
CA SER A 70 -12.41 -14.07 25.41
C SER A 70 -12.79 -13.78 26.86
N VAL A 71 -12.76 -12.50 27.26
CA VAL A 71 -13.17 -12.07 28.60
C VAL A 71 -14.66 -12.35 28.84
N ALA A 72 -15.48 -12.20 27.79
CA ALA A 72 -16.90 -12.50 27.88
C ALA A 72 -17.17 -14.00 28.07
N LEU A 73 -16.40 -14.86 27.41
CA LEU A 73 -16.49 -16.32 27.55
C LEU A 73 -16.09 -16.77 28.97
N GLU A 74 -15.03 -16.17 29.54
CA GLU A 74 -14.58 -16.48 30.90
C GLU A 74 -15.62 -16.12 31.98
N ASN A 75 -16.48 -15.13 31.72
CA ASN A 75 -17.48 -14.63 32.67
C ASN A 75 -18.93 -14.86 32.18
N ILE A 76 -19.16 -15.98 31.50
CA ILE A 76 -20.40 -16.21 30.75
C ILE A 76 -21.67 -16.16 31.61
N ASP A 77 -21.63 -16.70 32.83
CA ASP A 77 -22.81 -16.74 33.71
C ASP A 77 -23.27 -15.34 34.12
N LYS A 78 -22.32 -14.47 34.47
CA LYS A 78 -22.58 -13.08 34.87
C LYS A 78 -23.10 -12.24 33.70
N ILE A 79 -22.57 -12.47 32.50
CA ILE A 79 -23.02 -11.77 31.30
C ILE A 79 -24.43 -12.21 30.90
N ILE A 80 -24.75 -13.50 31.00
CA ILE A 80 -26.11 -14.00 30.72
C ILE A 80 -27.11 -13.40 31.71
N GLU A 81 -26.76 -13.29 32.99
CA GLU A 81 -27.60 -12.65 34.01
C GLU A 81 -27.83 -11.16 33.69
N LEU A 82 -26.77 -10.42 33.37
CA LEU A 82 -26.83 -8.99 33.02
C LEU A 82 -27.66 -8.74 31.75
N ILE A 83 -27.54 -9.60 30.74
CA ILE A 83 -28.35 -9.52 29.52
C ILE A 83 -29.83 -9.81 29.83
N ARG A 84 -30.12 -10.80 30.70
CA ARG A 84 -31.50 -11.13 31.09
C ARG A 84 -32.15 -10.07 31.99
N SER A 85 -31.38 -9.37 32.82
CA SER A 85 -31.90 -8.28 33.65
C SER A 85 -32.13 -6.98 32.88
N SER A 86 -31.51 -6.84 31.71
CA SER A 86 -31.63 -5.64 30.87
C SER A 86 -32.87 -5.70 29.99
N LYS A 87 -33.62 -4.58 29.94
CA LYS A 87 -34.90 -4.51 29.20
C LYS A 87 -34.71 -4.35 27.69
N ASP A 88 -33.60 -3.74 27.27
CA ASP A 88 -33.26 -3.44 25.88
C ASP A 88 -31.74 -3.58 25.59
N SER A 89 -31.38 -3.80 24.31
CA SER A 89 -29.98 -4.00 23.89
C SER A 89 -29.08 -2.79 24.11
N ASN A 90 -29.63 -1.57 24.21
CA ASN A 90 -28.86 -0.38 24.51
C ASN A 90 -28.55 -0.29 26.00
N ASP A 91 -29.51 -0.61 26.88
CA ASP A 91 -29.32 -0.61 28.33
C ASP A 91 -28.26 -1.63 28.77
N ALA A 92 -28.20 -2.79 28.11
CA ALA A 92 -27.21 -3.83 28.36
C ALA A 92 -25.75 -3.44 28.01
N LYS A 93 -25.54 -2.38 27.20
CA LYS A 93 -24.19 -1.88 26.88
C LYS A 93 -23.67 -0.85 27.88
N THR A 94 -24.56 -0.26 28.67
CA THR A 94 -24.28 0.85 29.59
C THR A 94 -24.22 0.45 31.06
N ASN A 95 -24.89 -0.64 31.45
CA ASN A 95 -24.78 -1.27 32.78
C ASN A 95 -23.54 -2.14 32.90
#